data_AF-A0A9E6FEC0-F1
#
_entry.id   AF-A0A9E6FEC0-F1
#
_cell.length_a   1.000
_cell.length_b   1.000
_cell.length_c   1.000
_cell.angle_alpha   90.00
_cell.angle_beta   90.00
_cell.angle_gamma   90.00
#
_symmetry.space_group_name_H-M   'P 1'
#
loop_
_entity.id
_entity.type
_entity.pdbx_description
1 polymer ?
#
loop_
_entity_poly.entity_id
_entity_poly.type
_entity_poly.pdbx_seq_one_letter_code
_entity_poly.pdbx_strand_id
1 'polypeptide(L)'
;MHREFFTKNYVTLLIAILFFAFFSRIYQLHIPERYIFDEVYHAVTAKLIAQNDPRAFEWWNPPPETDTAIDWLHPPLAKYTQALSMNIFGENAFAWRLSSALFGVAVIFLVAVLSLRLTKDHSLSLLAALVASLDGLLLVMSRIAMNDIHVTFAVLLTLVFYLRTKPFETKTITGVSYPSYLLTGIMAGVAIGTKWSGIFVLGIIYFYEALQLVDLLATSFQKKSLKKEFSKYATQIALLVLFFCIVPIIVYIFSYSQMFLQGKDFNHFIELHKQIWAYQSSLVATHDYQSTPIDWLLNRRPVWFHVVYEPGKRGDIYAHGNSILLWSGLAAIIALSLRTLKKILNITESKIPIKTLLKILRAPMVFTLVSYFSMWIVWTNSPRIMFFYHYTPAIPFLSIILAYFLVRLYRLGEIHQPASKAISITIVGLAILYFLIFIPHWLGIPVRAAFVEGVYFMFDSWK
;
A
#
# COMPACT_ATOMS: atom_id res chain seq x y z
N MET A 1 -29.87 8.98 13.23
CA MET A 1 -29.63 10.23 12.50
C MET A 1 -28.28 10.26 11.77
N HIS A 2 -27.11 10.22 12.43
CA HIS A 2 -25.81 10.35 11.72
C HIS A 2 -25.43 9.18 10.80
N ARG A 3 -25.65 7.92 11.21
CA ARG A 3 -25.35 6.74 10.37
C ARG A 3 -26.17 6.72 9.07
N GLU A 4 -27.41 7.19 9.17
CA GLU A 4 -28.34 7.30 8.05
C GLU A 4 -27.92 8.43 7.10
N PHE A 5 -27.48 9.58 7.64
CA PHE A 5 -26.91 10.67 6.84
C PHE A 5 -25.72 10.18 5.99
N PHE A 6 -24.73 9.52 6.60
CA PHE A 6 -23.56 9.03 5.87
C PHE A 6 -23.90 7.93 4.86
N THR A 7 -24.91 7.11 5.15
CA THR A 7 -25.37 6.08 4.21
C THR A 7 -26.10 6.70 3.02
N LYS A 8 -27.03 7.62 3.27
CA LYS A 8 -27.81 8.31 2.24
C LYS A 8 -26.92 9.15 1.31
N ASN A 9 -25.90 9.80 1.87
CA ASN A 9 -25.01 10.69 1.12
C ASN A 9 -23.65 10.03 0.77
N TYR A 10 -23.52 8.71 0.92
CA TYR A 10 -22.23 8.02 0.81
C TYR A 10 -21.53 8.30 -0.52
N VAL A 11 -22.24 8.13 -1.63
CA VAL A 11 -21.69 8.30 -2.98
C VAL A 11 -21.22 9.74 -3.19
N THR A 12 -22.05 10.72 -2.86
CA THR A 12 -21.71 12.15 -3.00
C THR A 12 -20.48 12.53 -2.18
N LEU A 13 -20.41 12.10 -0.93
CA LEU A 13 -19.27 12.39 -0.05
C LEU A 13 -18.00 11.68 -0.52
N LEU A 14 -18.10 10.45 -1.00
CA LEU A 14 -16.96 9.73 -1.56
C LEU A 14 -16.46 10.42 -2.83
N ILE A 15 -17.34 10.85 -3.73
CA ILE A 15 -16.97 11.61 -4.92
C ILE A 15 -16.26 12.90 -4.54
N ALA A 16 -16.72 13.63 -3.52
CA ALA A 16 -16.05 14.84 -3.04
C ALA A 16 -14.62 14.55 -2.55
N ILE A 17 -14.42 13.46 -1.79
CA ILE A 17 -13.09 13.02 -1.32
C ILE A 17 -12.20 12.63 -2.51
N LEU A 18 -12.74 11.91 -3.49
CA LEU A 18 -11.98 11.48 -4.68
C LEU A 18 -11.63 12.66 -5.59
N PHE A 19 -12.54 13.63 -5.73
CA PHE A 19 -12.27 14.86 -6.47
C PHE A 19 -11.13 15.66 -5.81
N PHE A 20 -11.18 15.82 -4.48
CA PHE A 20 -10.07 16.40 -3.73
C PHE A 20 -8.76 15.63 -3.94
N ALA A 21 -8.80 14.29 -3.81
CA ALA A 21 -7.64 13.45 -3.98
C ALA A 21 -7.05 13.52 -5.40
N PHE A 22 -7.90 13.63 -6.43
CA PHE A 22 -7.50 13.80 -7.83
C PHE A 22 -6.87 15.17 -8.05
N PHE A 23 -7.53 16.24 -7.61
CA PHE A 23 -7.03 17.60 -7.75
C PHE A 23 -5.67 17.77 -7.08
N SER A 24 -5.50 17.31 -5.84
CA SER A 24 -4.24 17.44 -5.10
C SER A 24 -3.07 16.69 -5.77
N ARG A 25 -3.35 15.61 -6.52
CA ARG A 25 -2.36 14.79 -7.21
C ARG A 25 -2.02 15.29 -8.61
N ILE A 26 -2.97 15.92 -9.32
CA ILE A 26 -2.76 16.41 -10.69
C ILE A 26 -2.30 17.87 -10.72
N TYR A 27 -2.65 18.67 -9.72
CA TYR A 27 -2.30 20.10 -9.68
C TYR A 27 -0.79 20.31 -9.83
N GLN A 28 -0.35 20.98 -10.90
CA GLN A 28 1.07 21.18 -11.24
C GLN A 28 1.91 19.90 -11.31
N LEU A 29 1.36 18.79 -11.79
CA LEU A 29 2.08 17.52 -11.87
C LEU A 29 3.33 17.55 -12.78
N HIS A 30 3.34 18.44 -13.78
CA HIS A 30 4.51 18.65 -14.65
C HIS A 30 5.70 19.30 -13.94
N ILE A 31 5.48 19.95 -12.79
CA ILE A 31 6.52 20.65 -12.04
C ILE A 31 7.06 19.69 -10.96
N PRO A 32 8.39 19.51 -10.85
CA PRO A 32 9.46 20.08 -11.69
C PRO A 32 9.58 19.41 -13.07
N GLU A 33 9.97 20.14 -14.11
CA GLU A 33 10.10 19.61 -15.49
C GLU A 33 11.37 18.74 -15.73
N ARG A 34 11.94 18.21 -14.64
CA ARG A 34 13.11 17.33 -14.65
C ARG A 34 12.82 16.10 -13.80
N TYR A 35 13.61 15.05 -13.99
CA TYR A 35 13.61 13.91 -13.08
C TYR A 35 13.97 14.37 -11.66
N ILE A 36 13.24 13.84 -10.69
CA ILE A 36 13.52 14.03 -9.26
C ILE A 36 13.70 12.67 -8.60
N PHE A 37 14.63 12.57 -7.65
CA PHE A 37 14.88 11.33 -6.90
C PHE A 37 14.99 10.11 -7.84
N ASP A 38 14.33 8.99 -7.54
CA ASP A 38 14.37 7.74 -8.32
C ASP A 38 13.64 7.80 -9.69
N GLU A 39 13.09 8.95 -10.11
CA GLU A 39 12.61 9.11 -11.49
C GLU A 39 13.73 8.93 -12.52
N VAL A 40 14.96 9.28 -12.14
CA VAL A 40 16.18 9.07 -12.95
C VAL A 40 16.42 7.59 -13.30
N TYR A 41 15.73 6.67 -12.61
CA TYR A 41 15.76 5.24 -12.90
C TYR A 41 14.47 4.76 -13.54
N HIS A 42 13.34 5.02 -12.88
CA HIS A 42 12.05 4.46 -13.26
C HIS A 42 11.46 5.10 -14.52
N ALA A 43 11.43 6.44 -14.59
CA ALA A 43 10.88 7.14 -15.75
C ALA A 43 11.75 6.91 -16.99
N VAL A 44 13.07 6.90 -16.82
CA VAL A 44 14.03 6.59 -17.88
C VAL A 44 13.81 5.19 -18.46
N THR A 45 13.60 4.19 -17.60
CA THR A 45 13.32 2.83 -18.07
C THR A 45 11.93 2.71 -18.71
N ALA A 46 10.93 3.42 -18.18
CA ALA A 46 9.61 3.48 -18.80
C ALA A 46 9.65 4.12 -20.19
N LYS A 47 10.50 5.13 -20.41
CA LYS A 47 10.76 5.72 -21.73
C LYS A 47 11.35 4.71 -22.70
N LEU A 48 12.36 3.93 -22.30
CA LEU A 48 12.91 2.85 -23.12
C LEU A 48 11.85 1.80 -23.48
N ILE A 49 11.00 1.43 -22.51
CA ILE A 49 9.86 0.53 -22.74
C ILE A 49 8.89 1.12 -23.78
N ALA A 50 8.54 2.40 -23.67
CA ALA A 50 7.66 3.10 -24.61
C ALA A 50 8.23 3.11 -26.04
N GLN A 51 9.54 3.30 -26.18
CA GLN A 51 10.28 3.28 -27.45
C GLN A 51 10.53 1.87 -27.99
N ASN A 52 10.07 0.83 -27.28
CA ASN A 52 10.35 -0.57 -27.57
C ASN A 52 11.86 -0.90 -27.64
N ASP A 53 12.66 -0.22 -26.83
CA ASP A 53 14.10 -0.42 -26.76
C ASP A 53 14.44 -1.66 -25.91
N PRO A 54 15.23 -2.62 -26.44
CA PRO A 54 15.59 -3.85 -25.73
C PRO A 54 16.43 -3.63 -24.48
N ARG A 55 17.11 -2.48 -24.37
CA ARG A 55 17.98 -2.13 -23.23
C ARG A 55 17.22 -2.04 -21.91
N ALA A 56 15.90 -1.83 -21.95
CA ALA A 56 15.04 -1.80 -20.74
C ALA A 56 15.08 -3.09 -19.91
N PHE A 57 15.50 -4.21 -20.51
CA PHE A 57 15.54 -5.53 -19.88
C PHE A 57 16.97 -6.11 -19.79
N GLU A 58 17.98 -5.23 -19.80
CA GLU A 58 19.40 -5.59 -19.82
C GLU A 58 20.12 -4.86 -18.67
N TRP A 59 20.98 -5.58 -17.95
CA TRP A 59 21.62 -5.09 -16.72
C TRP A 59 23.02 -4.50 -16.92
N TRP A 60 23.57 -4.56 -18.12
CA TRP A 60 24.95 -4.19 -18.45
C TRP A 60 25.07 -2.93 -19.31
N ASN A 61 23.96 -2.23 -19.55
CA ASN A 61 23.97 -1.03 -20.40
C ASN A 61 24.48 0.19 -19.65
N PRO A 62 25.20 1.10 -20.33
CA PRO A 62 25.50 2.42 -19.79
C PRO A 62 24.21 3.24 -19.60
N PRO A 63 24.25 4.28 -18.74
CA PRO A 63 23.19 5.27 -18.64
C PRO A 63 22.72 5.78 -20.01
N PRO A 64 21.40 5.81 -20.29
CA PRO A 64 20.89 6.36 -21.55
C PRO A 64 20.97 7.89 -21.59
N GLU A 65 20.98 8.55 -20.42
CA GLU A 65 21.09 10.01 -20.25
C GLU A 65 22.03 10.34 -19.08
N THR A 66 22.57 11.57 -19.02
CA THR A 66 23.45 12.02 -17.91
C THR A 66 22.74 11.90 -16.56
N ASP A 67 23.44 11.40 -15.54
CA ASP A 67 22.94 11.20 -14.17
C ASP A 67 21.70 10.28 -14.04
N THR A 68 21.52 9.37 -15.00
CA THR A 68 20.42 8.37 -14.99
C THR A 68 20.95 6.94 -14.95
N ALA A 69 20.07 5.96 -14.74
CA ALA A 69 20.38 4.55 -15.00
C ALA A 69 19.12 3.76 -15.36
N ILE A 70 19.29 2.56 -15.90
CA ILE A 70 18.17 1.67 -16.20
C ILE A 70 17.79 0.89 -14.93
N ASP A 71 16.53 0.96 -14.52
CA ASP A 71 15.92 0.14 -13.47
C ASP A 71 15.50 -1.23 -14.01
N TRP A 72 16.48 -2.10 -14.21
CA TRP A 72 16.28 -3.52 -14.46
C TRP A 72 16.04 -4.31 -13.15
N LEU A 73 16.12 -3.66 -11.98
CA LEU A 73 16.00 -4.29 -10.65
C LEU A 73 14.55 -4.63 -10.28
N HIS A 74 13.58 -3.95 -10.90
CA HIS A 74 12.18 -4.14 -10.61
C HIS A 74 11.43 -4.70 -11.81
N PRO A 75 10.44 -5.58 -11.57
CA PRO A 75 9.50 -6.04 -12.59
C PRO A 75 8.80 -4.88 -13.34
N PRO A 76 8.35 -5.10 -14.58
CA PRO A 76 8.06 -4.00 -15.51
C PRO A 76 6.64 -3.41 -15.41
N LEU A 77 5.69 -3.98 -14.65
CA LEU A 77 4.27 -3.58 -14.77
C LEU A 77 4.02 -2.10 -14.44
N ALA A 78 4.68 -1.54 -13.43
CA ALA A 78 4.55 -0.11 -13.14
C ALA A 78 5.02 0.73 -14.34
N LYS A 79 6.17 0.36 -14.91
CA LYS A 79 6.81 1.04 -16.03
C LYS A 79 5.97 0.96 -17.31
N TYR A 80 5.26 -0.14 -17.57
CA TYR A 80 4.33 -0.18 -18.71
C TYR A 80 3.21 0.86 -18.59
N THR A 81 2.67 1.09 -17.39
CA THR A 81 1.63 2.10 -17.22
C THR A 81 2.17 3.52 -17.40
N GLN A 82 3.43 3.76 -17.00
CA GLN A 82 4.13 5.03 -17.23
C GLN A 82 4.45 5.20 -18.72
N ALA A 83 4.96 4.16 -19.38
CA ALA A 83 5.25 4.13 -20.82
C ALA A 83 4.00 4.37 -21.66
N LEU A 84 2.86 3.75 -21.30
CA LEU A 84 1.58 3.99 -21.96
C LEU A 84 1.18 5.47 -21.86
N SER A 85 1.37 6.09 -20.70
CA SER A 85 1.10 7.51 -20.51
C SER A 85 2.01 8.40 -21.38
N MET A 86 3.31 8.08 -21.46
CA MET A 86 4.25 8.79 -22.35
C MET A 86 3.88 8.63 -23.84
N ASN A 87 3.45 7.45 -24.26
CA ASN A 87 3.01 7.21 -25.64
C ASN A 87 1.77 8.04 -26.03
N ILE A 88 0.90 8.36 -25.07
CA ILE A 88 -0.32 9.14 -25.31
C ILE A 88 -0.06 10.65 -25.20
N PHE A 89 0.72 11.09 -24.21
CA PHE A 89 0.88 12.50 -23.83
C PHE A 89 2.28 13.08 -24.11
N GLY A 90 3.17 12.31 -24.72
CA GLY A 90 4.55 12.66 -25.01
C GLY A 90 5.52 12.37 -23.85
N GLU A 91 6.82 12.40 -24.13
CA GLU A 91 7.88 12.13 -23.15
C GLU A 91 8.19 13.36 -22.31
N ASN A 92 7.30 13.71 -21.38
CA ASN A 92 7.45 14.86 -20.49
C ASN A 92 7.05 14.56 -19.04
N ALA A 93 7.38 15.48 -18.13
CA ALA A 93 7.16 15.35 -16.69
C ALA A 93 5.73 15.05 -16.27
N PHE A 94 4.76 15.65 -16.97
CA PHE A 94 3.37 15.32 -16.74
C PHE A 94 3.07 13.87 -17.08
N ALA A 95 3.48 13.40 -18.26
CA ALA A 95 3.13 12.08 -18.76
C ALA A 95 3.72 10.96 -17.91
N TRP A 96 5.00 11.03 -17.51
CA TRP A 96 5.60 9.95 -16.72
C TRP A 96 5.07 9.87 -15.27
N ARG A 97 4.57 10.99 -14.73
CA ARG A 97 3.94 11.04 -13.40
C ARG A 97 2.43 10.77 -13.42
N LEU A 98 1.75 10.98 -14.55
CA LEU A 98 0.29 10.88 -14.65
C LEU A 98 -0.23 9.52 -14.21
N SER A 99 0.44 8.42 -14.61
CA SER A 99 0.07 7.08 -14.16
C SER A 99 0.07 6.98 -12.64
N SER A 100 1.17 7.37 -11.97
CA SER A 100 1.27 7.39 -10.51
C SER A 100 0.13 8.18 -9.86
N ALA A 101 -0.24 9.32 -10.44
CA ALA A 101 -1.30 10.18 -9.90
C ALA A 101 -2.67 9.50 -9.95
N LEU A 102 -2.99 8.85 -11.07
CA LEU A 102 -4.24 8.10 -11.24
C LEU A 102 -4.31 6.88 -10.32
N PHE A 103 -3.22 6.12 -10.21
CA PHE A 103 -3.14 4.99 -9.27
C PHE A 103 -3.23 5.48 -7.81
N GLY A 104 -2.68 6.65 -7.49
CA GLY A 104 -2.85 7.32 -6.21
C GLY A 104 -4.30 7.60 -5.84
N VAL A 105 -5.09 8.13 -6.77
CA VAL A 105 -6.55 8.33 -6.56
C VAL A 105 -7.26 6.99 -6.39
N ALA A 106 -6.88 5.99 -7.19
CA ALA A 106 -7.44 4.65 -7.09
C ALA A 106 -7.11 3.98 -5.73
N VAL A 107 -5.93 4.23 -5.15
CA VAL A 107 -5.58 3.81 -3.78
C VAL A 107 -6.55 4.40 -2.77
N ILE A 108 -6.87 5.70 -2.85
CA ILE A 108 -7.85 6.34 -1.94
C ILE A 108 -9.23 5.70 -2.08
N PHE A 109 -9.67 5.43 -3.31
CA PHE A 109 -10.92 4.70 -3.56
C PHE A 109 -10.89 3.30 -2.96
N LEU A 110 -9.81 2.55 -3.15
CA LEU A 110 -9.68 1.19 -2.63
C LEU A 110 -9.60 1.15 -1.10
N VAL A 111 -9.04 2.17 -0.43
CA VAL A 111 -9.15 2.33 1.02
C VAL A 111 -10.62 2.43 1.45
N ALA A 112 -11.42 3.24 0.76
CA ALA A 112 -12.85 3.36 1.02
C ALA A 112 -13.58 2.01 0.85
N VAL A 113 -13.33 1.32 -0.27
CA VAL A 113 -13.95 0.02 -0.60
C VAL A 113 -13.55 -1.06 0.40
N LEU A 114 -12.27 -1.15 0.73
CA LEU A 114 -11.75 -2.14 1.66
C LEU A 114 -12.31 -1.90 3.07
N SER A 115 -12.30 -0.66 3.55
CA SER A 115 -12.92 -0.26 4.82
C SER A 115 -14.41 -0.62 4.87
N LEU A 116 -15.16 -0.31 3.81
CA LEU A 116 -16.59 -0.64 3.73
C LEU A 116 -16.84 -2.15 3.77
N ARG A 117 -16.04 -2.94 3.05
CA ARG A 117 -16.15 -4.41 3.04
C ARG A 117 -15.83 -5.04 4.39
N LEU A 118 -14.83 -4.52 5.10
CA LEU A 118 -14.40 -5.01 6.40
C LEU A 118 -15.38 -4.65 7.52
N THR A 119 -15.92 -3.42 7.50
CA THR A 119 -16.66 -2.85 8.62
C THR A 119 -18.17 -2.76 8.40
N LYS A 120 -18.61 -2.79 7.13
CA LYS A 120 -20.01 -2.56 6.70
C LYS A 120 -20.57 -1.22 7.20
N ASP A 121 -19.71 -0.20 7.31
CA ASP A 121 -20.06 1.09 7.87
C ASP A 121 -19.60 2.24 6.97
N HIS A 122 -20.55 2.98 6.41
CA HIS A 122 -20.28 4.08 5.48
C HIS A 122 -19.47 5.22 6.09
N SER A 123 -19.69 5.55 7.37
CA SER A 123 -18.92 6.61 8.04
C SER A 123 -17.46 6.23 8.25
N LEU A 124 -17.18 4.96 8.54
CA LEU A 124 -15.83 4.42 8.63
C LEU A 124 -15.12 4.40 7.28
N SER A 125 -15.86 4.03 6.23
CA SER A 125 -15.36 4.03 4.85
C SER A 125 -14.96 5.45 4.39
N LEU A 126 -15.86 6.42 4.58
CA LEU A 126 -15.59 7.82 4.22
C LEU A 126 -14.43 8.41 5.03
N LEU A 127 -14.40 8.16 6.35
CA LEU A 127 -13.31 8.68 7.18
C LEU A 127 -11.97 8.03 6.84
N ALA A 128 -11.93 6.72 6.54
CA ALA A 128 -10.69 6.05 6.12
C ALA A 128 -10.15 6.64 4.81
N ALA A 129 -11.04 6.90 3.84
CA ALA A 129 -10.68 7.53 2.57
C ALA A 129 -10.17 8.97 2.77
N LEU A 130 -10.86 9.75 3.61
CA LEU A 130 -10.45 11.11 3.95
C LEU A 130 -9.07 11.12 4.61
N VAL A 131 -8.86 10.29 5.63
CA VAL A 131 -7.56 10.15 6.33
C VAL A 131 -6.45 9.79 5.33
N ALA A 132 -6.66 8.79 4.47
CA ALA A 132 -5.67 8.42 3.46
C ALA A 132 -5.41 9.55 2.44
N SER A 133 -6.44 10.34 2.08
CA SER A 133 -6.29 11.46 1.14
C SER A 133 -5.49 12.63 1.72
N LEU A 134 -5.43 12.75 3.04
CA LEU A 134 -4.71 13.78 3.79
C LEU A 134 -3.30 13.36 4.23
N ASP A 135 -2.86 12.15 3.86
CA ASP A 135 -1.51 11.69 4.14
C ASP A 135 -0.51 12.19 3.07
N GLY A 136 0.57 12.81 3.55
CA GLY A 136 1.61 13.39 2.71
C GLY A 136 2.44 12.36 1.96
N LEU A 137 2.72 11.20 2.56
CA LEU A 137 3.50 10.16 1.91
C LEU A 137 2.73 9.57 0.73
N LEU A 138 1.44 9.24 0.93
CA LEU A 138 0.57 8.82 -0.16
C LEU A 138 0.44 9.89 -1.25
N LEU A 139 0.41 11.18 -0.89
CA LEU A 139 0.37 12.27 -1.87
C LEU A 139 1.64 12.33 -2.71
N VAL A 140 2.82 12.38 -2.07
CA VAL A 140 4.12 12.50 -2.75
C VAL A 140 4.40 11.28 -3.62
N MET A 141 4.15 10.07 -3.11
CA MET A 141 4.33 8.84 -3.89
C MET A 141 3.35 8.70 -5.04
N SER A 142 2.21 9.40 -5.00
CA SER A 142 1.30 9.51 -6.14
C SER A 142 1.79 10.51 -7.20
N ARG A 143 2.72 11.40 -6.88
CA ARG A 143 3.15 12.50 -7.76
C ARG A 143 4.51 12.31 -8.40
N ILE A 144 5.17 11.19 -8.13
CA ILE A 144 6.48 10.83 -8.65
C ILE A 144 6.38 9.53 -9.46
N ALA A 145 7.16 9.40 -10.53
CA ALA A 145 7.17 8.20 -11.37
C ALA A 145 7.91 7.02 -10.73
N MET A 146 7.43 6.51 -9.58
CA MET A 146 7.99 5.35 -8.87
C MET A 146 6.99 4.19 -8.78
N ASN A 147 7.49 2.99 -8.52
CA ASN A 147 6.69 1.75 -8.49
C ASN A 147 5.77 1.61 -7.26
N ASP A 148 6.04 2.36 -6.18
CA ASP A 148 5.47 2.14 -4.85
C ASP A 148 3.96 2.38 -4.77
N ILE A 149 3.44 3.38 -5.47
CA ILE A 149 1.99 3.63 -5.49
C ILE A 149 1.24 2.58 -6.31
N HIS A 150 1.85 2.08 -7.39
CA HIS A 150 1.30 1.01 -8.24
C HIS A 150 1.23 -0.31 -7.49
N VAL A 151 2.29 -0.70 -6.76
CA VAL A 151 2.24 -1.93 -5.96
C VAL A 151 1.26 -1.80 -4.80
N THR A 152 1.16 -0.61 -4.19
CA THR A 152 0.15 -0.32 -3.16
C THR A 152 -1.26 -0.54 -3.70
N PHE A 153 -1.57 0.00 -4.88
CA PHE A 153 -2.85 -0.24 -5.56
C PHE A 153 -3.08 -1.74 -5.80
N ALA A 154 -2.11 -2.45 -6.37
CA ALA A 154 -2.25 -3.86 -6.72
C ALA A 154 -2.47 -4.74 -5.47
N VAL A 155 -1.78 -4.46 -4.37
CA VAL A 155 -1.98 -5.11 -3.07
C VAL A 155 -3.40 -4.87 -2.55
N LEU A 156 -3.88 -3.62 -2.54
CA LEU A 156 -5.23 -3.30 -2.07
C LEU A 156 -6.30 -3.96 -2.93
N LEU A 157 -6.13 -3.94 -4.26
CA LEU A 157 -7.09 -4.55 -5.17
C LEU A 157 -7.11 -6.07 -5.03
N THR A 158 -5.95 -6.70 -4.84
CA THR A 158 -5.83 -8.12 -4.48
C THR A 158 -6.66 -8.43 -3.24
N LEU A 159 -6.52 -7.65 -2.17
CA LEU A 159 -7.28 -7.87 -0.94
C LEU A 159 -8.79 -7.57 -1.12
N VAL A 160 -9.18 -6.61 -1.96
CA VAL A 160 -10.59 -6.36 -2.28
C VAL A 160 -11.23 -7.56 -2.99
N PHE A 161 -10.51 -8.20 -3.92
CA PHE A 161 -10.97 -9.46 -4.54
C PHE A 161 -10.95 -10.61 -3.54
N TYR A 162 -9.92 -10.69 -2.70
CA TYR A 162 -9.84 -11.71 -1.66
C TYR A 162 -11.03 -11.62 -0.69
N LEU A 163 -11.43 -10.43 -0.24
CA LEU A 163 -12.61 -10.30 0.63
C LEU A 163 -13.92 -10.74 -0.03
N ARG A 164 -14.00 -10.85 -1.37
CA ARG A 164 -15.18 -11.43 -2.07
C ARG A 164 -15.27 -12.94 -1.88
N THR A 165 -14.18 -13.62 -1.55
CA THR A 165 -14.18 -15.05 -1.17
C THR A 165 -14.81 -15.29 0.20
N LYS A 166 -15.06 -14.21 0.96
CA LYS A 166 -15.59 -14.21 2.33
C LYS A 166 -14.71 -15.01 3.29
N PRO A 167 -13.41 -14.63 3.44
CA PRO A 167 -12.42 -15.39 4.21
C PRO A 167 -12.71 -15.45 5.71
N PHE A 168 -13.70 -14.69 6.20
CA PHE A 168 -14.14 -14.70 7.59
C PHE A 168 -15.32 -15.66 7.86
N GLU A 169 -15.95 -16.20 6.82
CA GLU A 169 -17.02 -17.19 6.93
C GLU A 169 -16.44 -18.61 6.88
N THR A 170 -16.88 -19.53 7.72
CA THR A 170 -16.42 -20.93 7.67
C THR A 170 -17.13 -21.63 6.50
N LYS A 171 -16.47 -21.69 5.35
CA LYS A 171 -16.96 -22.35 4.13
C LYS A 171 -15.93 -23.33 3.59
N THR A 172 -16.39 -24.39 2.95
CA THR A 172 -15.53 -25.21 2.09
C THR A 172 -15.30 -24.47 0.77
N ILE A 173 -14.17 -24.74 0.11
CA ILE A 173 -13.87 -24.15 -1.20
C ILE A 173 -14.91 -24.56 -2.27
N THR A 174 -15.63 -25.68 -2.08
CA THR A 174 -16.77 -26.04 -2.96
C THR A 174 -17.90 -25.01 -2.94
N GLY A 175 -17.91 -24.08 -1.96
CA GLY A 175 -18.81 -22.94 -1.89
C GLY A 175 -18.15 -21.59 -2.21
N VAL A 176 -16.95 -21.58 -2.83
CA VAL A 176 -16.27 -20.33 -3.21
C VAL A 176 -16.66 -19.82 -4.58
N SER A 177 -16.47 -18.51 -4.75
CA SER A 177 -16.48 -17.87 -6.05
C SER A 177 -15.13 -18.10 -6.74
N TYR A 178 -15.06 -19.09 -7.64
CA TYR A 178 -13.90 -19.30 -8.52
C TYR A 178 -13.43 -18.01 -9.21
N PRO A 179 -14.33 -17.14 -9.74
CA PRO A 179 -13.91 -15.85 -10.29
C PRO A 179 -13.16 -14.97 -9.28
N SER A 180 -13.57 -14.96 -8.00
CA SER A 180 -12.91 -14.15 -6.98
C SER A 180 -11.52 -14.68 -6.63
N TYR A 181 -11.32 -16.01 -6.56
CA TYR A 181 -10.01 -16.61 -6.37
C TYR A 181 -9.09 -16.33 -7.55
N LEU A 182 -9.58 -16.53 -8.77
CA LEU A 182 -8.83 -16.24 -9.99
C LEU A 182 -8.40 -14.77 -10.06
N LEU A 183 -9.33 -13.82 -9.84
CA LEU A 183 -9.02 -12.39 -9.82
C LEU A 183 -8.04 -12.02 -8.71
N THR A 184 -8.13 -12.67 -7.54
CA THR A 184 -7.16 -12.48 -6.45
C THR A 184 -5.78 -12.97 -6.86
N GLY A 185 -5.67 -14.16 -7.46
CA GLY A 185 -4.43 -14.70 -8.00
C GLY A 185 -3.81 -13.82 -9.09
N ILE A 186 -4.64 -13.36 -10.03
CA ILE A 186 -4.21 -12.45 -11.09
C ILE A 186 -3.64 -11.17 -10.48
N MET A 187 -4.37 -10.53 -9.57
CA MET A 187 -3.91 -9.28 -8.97
C MET A 187 -2.71 -9.45 -8.04
N ALA A 188 -2.56 -10.60 -7.37
CA ALA A 188 -1.36 -10.91 -6.63
C ALA A 188 -0.14 -11.03 -7.56
N GLY A 189 -0.31 -11.68 -8.72
CA GLY A 189 0.71 -11.71 -9.78
C GLY A 189 1.05 -10.31 -10.31
N VAL A 190 0.05 -9.45 -10.50
CA VAL A 190 0.24 -8.04 -10.89
C VAL A 190 1.02 -7.27 -9.81
N ALA A 191 0.72 -7.48 -8.53
CA ALA A 191 1.46 -6.85 -7.43
C ALA A 191 2.94 -7.26 -7.45
N ILE A 192 3.24 -8.55 -7.56
CA ILE A 192 4.61 -9.08 -7.63
C ILE A 192 5.32 -8.58 -8.90
N GLY A 193 4.63 -8.57 -10.04
CA GLY A 193 5.12 -8.06 -11.32
C GLY A 193 5.24 -6.53 -11.40
N THR A 194 4.87 -5.82 -10.34
CA THR A 194 5.10 -4.38 -10.16
C THR A 194 6.32 -4.11 -9.28
N LYS A 195 6.43 -4.82 -8.14
CA LYS A 195 7.56 -4.77 -7.20
C LYS A 195 7.54 -6.06 -6.37
N TRP A 196 8.68 -6.67 -6.08
CA TRP A 196 8.73 -7.93 -5.33
C TRP A 196 8.11 -7.84 -3.92
N SER A 197 8.07 -6.67 -3.30
CA SER A 197 7.32 -6.45 -2.05
C SER A 197 5.83 -6.75 -2.18
N GLY A 198 5.28 -6.81 -3.40
CA GLY A 198 3.93 -7.29 -3.66
C GLY A 198 3.69 -8.72 -3.17
N ILE A 199 4.73 -9.55 -3.04
CA ILE A 199 4.62 -10.93 -2.54
C ILE A 199 4.05 -11.01 -1.11
N PHE A 200 4.20 -9.94 -0.32
CA PHE A 200 3.69 -9.89 1.06
C PHE A 200 2.17 -10.07 1.12
N VAL A 201 1.43 -9.75 0.06
CA VAL A 201 -0.01 -9.99 -0.01
C VAL A 201 -0.37 -11.47 -0.02
N LEU A 202 0.46 -12.32 -0.63
CA LEU A 202 0.27 -13.78 -0.59
C LEU A 202 0.47 -14.32 0.83
N GLY A 203 1.41 -13.76 1.60
CA GLY A 203 1.60 -14.11 3.01
C GLY A 203 0.33 -13.87 3.84
N ILE A 204 -0.35 -12.73 3.61
CA ILE A 204 -1.65 -12.44 4.23
C ILE A 204 -2.69 -13.50 3.83
N ILE A 205 -2.83 -13.76 2.52
CA ILE A 205 -3.80 -14.74 2.01
C ILE A 205 -3.55 -16.13 2.59
N TYR A 206 -2.31 -16.62 2.55
CA TYR A 206 -1.95 -17.93 3.09
C TYR A 206 -2.23 -18.04 4.58
N PHE A 207 -1.97 -16.99 5.35
CA PHE A 207 -2.31 -16.98 6.77
C PHE A 207 -3.82 -17.17 6.99
N TYR A 208 -4.66 -16.43 6.26
CA TYR A 208 -6.13 -16.54 6.41
C TYR A 208 -6.72 -17.84 5.85
N GLU A 209 -6.19 -18.36 4.75
CA GLU A 209 -6.56 -19.68 4.21
C GLU A 209 -6.14 -20.82 5.15
N ALA A 210 -4.98 -20.71 5.80
CA ALA A 210 -4.56 -21.66 6.83
C ALA A 210 -5.51 -21.63 8.04
N LEU A 211 -5.89 -20.45 8.54
CA LEU A 211 -6.87 -20.34 9.63
C LEU A 211 -8.22 -20.98 9.26
N GLN A 212 -8.65 -20.83 8.01
CA GLN A 212 -9.88 -21.45 7.51
C GLN A 212 -9.75 -22.97 7.43
N LEU A 213 -8.63 -23.49 6.92
CA LEU A 213 -8.37 -24.93 6.86
C LEU A 213 -8.35 -25.55 8.26
N VAL A 214 -7.71 -24.90 9.23
CA VAL A 214 -7.69 -25.35 10.63
C VAL A 214 -9.10 -25.39 11.23
N ASP A 215 -9.95 -24.39 10.96
CA ASP A 215 -11.34 -24.37 11.44
C ASP A 215 -12.20 -25.51 10.85
N LEU A 216 -12.00 -25.79 9.56
CA LEU A 216 -12.66 -26.91 8.87
C LEU A 216 -12.21 -28.26 9.44
N LEU A 217 -10.90 -28.46 9.59
CA LEU A 217 -10.34 -29.69 10.17
C LEU A 217 -10.82 -29.91 11.61
N ALA A 218 -10.83 -28.85 12.44
CA ALA A 218 -11.35 -28.92 13.80
C ALA A 218 -12.83 -29.31 13.82
N THR A 219 -13.63 -28.80 12.88
CA THR A 219 -15.05 -29.14 12.77
C THR A 219 -15.27 -30.59 12.35
N SER A 220 -14.50 -31.09 11.38
CA SER A 220 -14.69 -32.45 10.87
C SER A 220 -14.09 -33.52 11.78
N PHE A 221 -13.06 -33.18 12.57
CA PHE A 221 -12.57 -33.99 13.68
C PHE A 221 -13.66 -34.17 14.74
N GLN A 222 -14.30 -33.08 15.17
CA GLN A 222 -15.44 -33.13 16.11
C GLN A 222 -16.59 -34.00 15.59
N LYS A 223 -16.87 -33.95 14.29
CA LYS A 223 -17.91 -34.76 13.63
C LYS A 223 -17.47 -36.19 13.25
N LYS A 224 -16.24 -36.60 13.58
CA LYS A 224 -15.64 -37.88 13.17
C LYS A 224 -15.76 -38.17 11.66
N SER A 225 -15.65 -37.13 10.83
CA SER A 225 -15.95 -37.16 9.39
C SER A 225 -14.73 -36.96 8.49
N LEU A 226 -13.53 -36.84 9.06
CA LEU A 226 -12.29 -36.53 8.31
C LEU A 226 -12.04 -37.45 7.11
N LYS A 227 -12.16 -38.77 7.27
CA LYS A 227 -11.98 -39.72 6.15
C LYS A 227 -13.00 -39.48 5.03
N LYS A 228 -14.24 -39.16 5.38
CA LYS A 228 -15.33 -38.90 4.43
C LYS A 228 -15.13 -37.57 3.67
N GLU A 229 -14.43 -36.61 4.28
CA GLU A 229 -14.21 -35.27 3.71
C GLU A 229 -12.82 -35.06 3.11
N PHE A 230 -11.97 -36.10 3.07
CA PHE A 230 -10.60 -36.02 2.57
C PHE A 230 -10.50 -35.37 1.18
N SER A 231 -11.36 -35.78 0.24
CA SER A 231 -11.39 -35.23 -1.11
C SER A 231 -11.65 -33.73 -1.12
N LYS A 232 -12.48 -33.20 -0.21
CA LYS A 232 -12.75 -31.75 -0.11
C LYS A 232 -11.50 -30.97 0.30
N TYR A 233 -10.70 -31.50 1.23
CA TYR A 233 -9.45 -30.87 1.65
C TYR A 233 -8.38 -30.93 0.56
N ALA A 234 -8.25 -32.07 -0.12
CA ALA A 234 -7.33 -32.22 -1.24
C ALA A 234 -7.68 -31.24 -2.37
N THR A 235 -8.96 -31.11 -2.72
CA THR A 235 -9.43 -30.10 -3.68
C THR A 235 -9.14 -28.67 -3.18
N GLN A 236 -9.33 -28.39 -1.89
CA GLN A 236 -8.99 -27.08 -1.33
C GLN A 236 -7.52 -26.74 -1.50
N ILE A 237 -6.61 -27.64 -1.10
CA ILE A 237 -5.17 -27.44 -1.26
C ILE A 237 -4.81 -27.26 -2.74
N ALA A 238 -5.34 -28.11 -3.62
CA ALA A 238 -5.07 -28.03 -5.06
C ALA A 238 -5.52 -26.68 -5.66
N LEU A 239 -6.69 -26.16 -5.26
CA LEU A 239 -7.17 -24.86 -5.74
C LEU A 239 -6.38 -23.69 -5.15
N LEU A 240 -5.91 -23.78 -3.89
CA LEU A 240 -5.02 -22.77 -3.32
C LEU A 240 -3.69 -22.74 -4.08
N VAL A 241 -3.11 -23.90 -4.39
CA VAL A 241 -1.90 -24.00 -5.23
C VAL A 241 -2.15 -23.42 -6.61
N LEU A 242 -3.28 -23.76 -7.25
CA LEU A 242 -3.62 -23.24 -8.56
C LEU A 242 -3.76 -21.71 -8.56
N PHE A 243 -4.62 -21.17 -7.70
CA PHE A 243 -4.96 -19.74 -7.76
C PHE A 243 -3.95 -18.83 -7.08
N PHE A 244 -3.22 -19.30 -6.07
CA PHE A 244 -2.32 -18.44 -5.30
C PHE A 244 -0.83 -18.78 -5.46
N CYS A 245 -0.48 -19.89 -6.12
CA CYS A 245 0.89 -20.14 -6.57
C CYS A 245 1.00 -20.06 -8.10
N ILE A 246 0.26 -20.90 -8.83
CA ILE A 246 0.44 -21.05 -10.28
C ILE A 246 -0.01 -19.80 -11.03
N VAL A 247 -1.21 -19.28 -10.76
CA VAL A 247 -1.73 -18.08 -11.45
C VAL A 247 -0.84 -16.85 -11.25
N PRO A 248 -0.40 -16.48 -10.02
CA PRO A 248 0.52 -15.36 -9.83
C PRO A 248 1.85 -15.53 -10.59
N ILE A 249 2.41 -16.75 -10.64
CA ILE A 249 3.64 -17.05 -11.39
C ILE A 249 3.43 -16.83 -12.89
N ILE A 250 2.31 -17.31 -13.45
CA ILE A 250 1.98 -17.12 -14.87
C ILE A 250 1.88 -15.62 -15.20
N VAL A 251 1.18 -14.85 -14.37
CA VAL A 251 1.02 -13.41 -14.55
C VAL A 251 2.35 -12.67 -14.41
N TYR A 252 3.19 -13.10 -13.47
CA TYR A 252 4.53 -12.55 -13.30
C TYR A 252 5.40 -12.79 -14.54
N ILE A 253 5.47 -14.01 -15.07
CA ILE A 253 6.19 -14.32 -16.31
C ILE A 253 5.61 -13.50 -17.47
N PHE A 254 4.28 -13.41 -17.57
CA PHE A 254 3.60 -12.64 -18.61
C PHE A 254 3.92 -11.14 -18.56
N SER A 255 4.27 -10.60 -17.39
CA SER A 255 4.74 -9.22 -17.30
C SER A 255 6.03 -8.96 -18.09
N TYR A 256 6.83 -9.99 -18.37
CA TYR A 256 8.03 -9.87 -19.21
C TYR A 256 7.74 -10.16 -20.69
N SER A 257 6.47 -10.10 -21.12
CA SER A 257 6.07 -10.35 -22.51
C SER A 257 6.81 -9.49 -23.53
N GLN A 258 7.00 -8.18 -23.29
CA GLN A 258 7.76 -7.32 -24.21
C GLN A 258 9.21 -7.80 -24.38
N MET A 259 9.87 -8.21 -23.30
CA MET A 259 11.22 -8.78 -23.33
C MET A 259 11.28 -10.04 -24.22
N PHE A 260 10.32 -10.96 -24.06
CA PHE A 260 10.24 -12.16 -24.91
C PHE A 260 9.93 -11.82 -26.38
N LEU A 261 9.04 -10.87 -26.63
CA LEU A 261 8.70 -10.40 -27.99
C LEU A 261 9.87 -9.71 -28.69
N GLN A 262 10.81 -9.12 -27.93
CA GLN A 262 12.07 -8.58 -28.42
C GLN A 262 13.13 -9.66 -28.73
N GLY A 263 12.79 -10.94 -28.62
CA GLY A 263 13.66 -12.06 -29.00
C GLY A 263 14.54 -12.62 -27.88
N LYS A 264 14.43 -12.10 -26.64
CA LYS A 264 15.12 -12.66 -25.48
C LYS A 264 14.43 -13.96 -25.04
N ASP A 265 15.21 -14.98 -24.72
CA ASP A 265 14.68 -16.30 -24.35
C ASP A 265 14.47 -16.45 -22.83
N PHE A 266 14.07 -17.65 -22.41
CA PHE A 266 13.87 -17.95 -20.99
C PHE A 266 15.20 -18.02 -20.21
N ASN A 267 16.33 -18.27 -20.88
CA ASN A 267 17.64 -18.23 -20.23
C ASN A 267 18.01 -16.80 -19.84
N HIS A 268 17.75 -15.82 -20.73
CA HIS A 268 17.89 -14.40 -20.40
C HIS A 268 16.98 -14.00 -19.24
N PHE A 269 15.73 -14.46 -19.21
CA PHE A 269 14.82 -14.23 -18.08
C PHE A 269 15.40 -14.75 -16.76
N ILE A 270 15.89 -15.98 -16.74
CA ILE A 270 16.50 -16.58 -15.54
C ILE A 270 17.75 -15.79 -15.13
N GLU A 271 18.61 -15.44 -16.08
CA GLU A 271 19.84 -14.72 -15.80
C GLU A 271 19.54 -13.32 -15.24
N LEU A 272 18.60 -12.58 -15.84
CA LEU A 272 18.11 -11.31 -15.31
C LEU A 272 17.70 -11.45 -13.83
N HIS A 273 16.95 -12.51 -13.49
CA HIS A 273 16.52 -12.73 -12.09
C HIS A 273 17.68 -13.05 -11.15
N LYS A 274 18.70 -13.79 -11.60
CA LYS A 274 19.91 -14.01 -10.80
C LYS A 274 20.64 -12.70 -10.56
N GLN A 275 20.73 -11.83 -11.56
CA GLN A 275 21.36 -10.51 -11.42
C GLN A 275 20.57 -9.63 -10.46
N ILE A 276 19.23 -9.63 -10.55
CA ILE A 276 18.38 -8.87 -9.61
C ILE A 276 18.62 -9.39 -8.19
N TRP A 277 18.58 -10.72 -8.00
CA TRP A 277 18.81 -11.32 -6.70
C TRP A 277 20.20 -11.01 -6.15
N ALA A 278 21.24 -11.14 -6.97
CA ALA A 278 22.61 -10.81 -6.59
C ALA A 278 22.71 -9.34 -6.17
N TYR A 279 22.16 -8.41 -6.94
CA TYR A 279 22.15 -6.99 -6.58
C TYR A 279 21.41 -6.74 -5.27
N GLN A 280 20.19 -7.27 -5.12
CA GLN A 280 19.33 -7.02 -3.96
C GLN A 280 19.88 -7.62 -2.65
N SER A 281 20.65 -8.71 -2.74
CA SER A 281 21.25 -9.40 -1.58
C SER A 281 22.66 -8.94 -1.21
N SER A 282 23.39 -8.33 -2.14
CA SER A 282 24.78 -7.89 -1.93
C SER A 282 24.98 -6.38 -1.89
N LEU A 283 23.94 -5.58 -2.11
CA LEU A 283 24.04 -4.12 -2.07
C LEU A 283 24.42 -3.62 -0.68
N VAL A 284 25.68 -3.22 -0.53
CA VAL A 284 26.18 -2.45 0.61
C VAL A 284 26.37 -1.01 0.15
N ALA A 285 25.42 -0.16 0.52
CA ALA A 285 25.45 1.27 0.20
C ALA A 285 24.98 2.08 1.40
N THR A 286 25.44 3.32 1.48
CA THR A 286 24.99 4.32 2.47
C THR A 286 24.41 5.52 1.74
N HIS A 287 23.36 6.11 2.31
CA HIS A 287 22.73 7.32 1.78
C HIS A 287 22.26 8.21 2.93
N ASP A 288 22.45 9.52 2.82
CA ASP A 288 22.17 10.46 3.92
C ASP A 288 20.69 10.45 4.35
N TYR A 289 19.79 10.21 3.41
CA TYR A 289 18.34 10.10 3.65
C TYR A 289 17.83 8.67 3.93
N GLN A 290 18.72 7.69 4.15
CA GLN A 290 18.30 6.33 4.53
C GLN A 290 17.58 6.34 5.88
N SER A 291 16.57 5.49 6.05
CA SER A 291 15.77 5.42 7.28
C SER A 291 15.38 3.99 7.64
N THR A 292 15.12 3.77 8.93
CA THR A 292 14.73 2.46 9.44
C THR A 292 13.21 2.31 9.54
N PRO A 293 12.67 1.09 9.56
CA PRO A 293 11.23 0.87 9.76
C PRO A 293 10.65 1.52 11.01
N ILE A 294 11.44 1.73 12.06
CA ILE A 294 11.01 2.42 13.28
C ILE A 294 10.90 3.94 13.03
N ASP A 295 11.84 4.53 12.29
CA ASP A 295 11.78 5.95 11.94
C ASP A 295 10.50 6.28 11.16
N TRP A 296 10.01 5.34 10.35
CA TRP A 296 8.79 5.52 9.55
C TRP A 296 7.53 5.66 10.39
N LEU A 297 7.39 4.86 11.46
CA LEU A 297 6.25 4.92 12.38
C LEU A 297 6.13 6.28 13.05
N LEU A 298 7.28 6.89 13.35
CA LEU A 298 7.39 8.17 14.05
C LEU A 298 7.46 9.35 13.09
N ASN A 299 7.46 9.10 11.78
CA ASN A 299 7.72 10.12 10.76
C ASN A 299 9.02 10.90 11.04
N ARG A 300 10.05 10.21 11.55
CA ARG A 300 11.23 10.85 12.12
C ARG A 300 12.24 11.28 11.07
N ARG A 301 12.34 10.52 9.97
CA ARG A 301 13.35 10.69 8.93
C ARG A 301 12.70 10.66 7.55
N PRO A 302 12.14 11.80 7.09
CA PRO A 302 11.60 11.94 5.75
C PRO A 302 12.72 11.87 4.70
N VAL A 303 12.35 11.73 3.43
CA VAL A 303 13.31 11.63 2.33
C VAL A 303 13.16 12.83 1.41
N TRP A 304 14.25 13.57 1.21
CA TRP A 304 14.29 14.72 0.33
C TRP A 304 14.37 14.29 -1.13
N PHE A 305 13.45 14.78 -1.96
CA PHE A 305 13.38 14.44 -3.38
C PHE A 305 13.83 15.59 -4.29
N HIS A 306 13.61 16.85 -3.87
CA HIS A 306 13.86 18.00 -4.72
C HIS A 306 13.90 19.30 -3.93
N VAL A 307 14.65 20.29 -4.45
CA VAL A 307 14.60 21.69 -4.02
C VAL A 307 14.60 22.67 -5.20
N VAL A 308 13.95 23.80 -4.98
CA VAL A 308 14.08 25.05 -5.75
C VAL A 308 14.40 26.19 -4.77
N TYR A 309 15.39 27.00 -5.13
CA TYR A 309 15.74 28.22 -4.42
C TYR A 309 15.33 29.45 -5.24
N GLU A 310 14.58 30.35 -4.61
CA GLU A 310 14.19 31.65 -5.16
C GLU A 310 14.63 32.76 -4.18
N PRO A 311 14.77 34.02 -4.61
CA PRO A 311 15.11 35.11 -3.70
C PRO A 311 14.18 35.18 -2.47
N GLY A 312 14.70 34.84 -1.29
CA GLY A 312 13.96 34.81 -0.03
C GLY A 312 12.96 33.66 0.15
N LYS A 313 12.89 32.72 -0.81
CA LYS A 313 11.97 31.58 -0.77
C LYS A 313 12.67 30.26 -1.10
N ARG A 314 12.07 29.17 -0.62
CA ARG A 314 12.54 27.80 -0.86
C ARG A 314 11.33 26.89 -1.04
N GLY A 315 11.37 26.03 -2.06
CA GLY A 315 10.38 25.00 -2.30
C GLY A 315 11.05 23.63 -2.28
N ASP A 316 10.62 22.75 -1.38
CA ASP A 316 11.15 21.39 -1.30
C ASP A 316 10.04 20.38 -1.63
N ILE A 317 10.43 19.21 -2.12
CA ILE A 317 9.58 18.02 -2.15
C ILE A 317 10.22 17.00 -1.20
N TYR A 318 9.52 16.66 -0.13
CA TYR A 318 9.92 15.57 0.77
C TYR A 318 8.86 14.48 0.79
N ALA A 319 9.27 13.23 0.69
CA ALA A 319 8.46 12.10 1.13
C ALA A 319 8.34 12.19 2.65
N HIS A 320 7.21 12.74 3.10
CA HIS A 320 6.94 13.09 4.49
C HIS A 320 5.46 12.83 4.78
N GLY A 321 5.13 12.11 5.86
CA GLY A 321 3.75 11.77 6.19
C GLY A 321 3.01 12.90 6.90
N ASN A 322 1.71 12.74 7.11
CA ASN A 322 0.99 13.63 8.03
C ASN A 322 1.23 13.17 9.47
N SER A 323 2.03 13.91 10.25
CA SER A 323 2.46 13.48 11.60
C SER A 323 1.28 13.26 12.55
N ILE A 324 0.22 14.06 12.44
CA ILE A 324 -1.00 13.87 13.25
C ILE A 324 -1.64 12.51 12.92
N LEU A 325 -1.72 12.14 11.63
CA LEU A 325 -2.29 10.86 11.21
C LEU A 325 -1.38 9.68 11.57
N LEU A 326 -0.06 9.81 11.41
CA LEU A 326 0.88 8.74 11.72
C LEU A 326 0.93 8.46 13.22
N TRP A 327 1.02 9.48 14.07
CA TRP A 327 1.11 9.29 15.52
C TRP A 327 -0.22 8.81 16.12
N SER A 328 -1.34 9.40 15.71
CA SER A 328 -2.66 8.92 16.15
C SER A 328 -2.99 7.53 15.59
N GLY A 329 -2.56 7.24 14.36
CA GLY A 329 -2.66 5.92 13.74
C GLY A 329 -1.83 4.87 14.48
N LEU A 330 -0.60 5.19 14.86
CA LEU A 330 0.26 4.34 15.69
C LEU A 330 -0.41 4.03 17.04
N ALA A 331 -0.96 5.06 17.71
CA ALA A 331 -1.71 4.86 18.94
C ALA A 331 -2.93 3.92 18.73
N ALA A 332 -3.66 4.07 17.63
CA ALA A 332 -4.78 3.21 17.28
C ALA A 332 -4.34 1.76 16.98
N ILE A 333 -3.20 1.56 16.30
CA ILE A 333 -2.60 0.24 16.05
C ILE A 333 -2.20 -0.43 17.37
N ILE A 334 -1.53 0.29 18.27
CA ILE A 334 -1.15 -0.22 19.59
C ILE A 334 -2.40 -0.61 20.38
N ALA A 335 -3.39 0.27 20.45
CA ALA A 335 -4.64 0.00 21.17
C ALA A 335 -5.38 -1.24 20.61
N LEU A 336 -5.46 -1.37 19.28
CA LEU A 336 -6.08 -2.54 18.64
C LEU A 336 -5.27 -3.82 18.87
N SER A 337 -3.94 -3.75 18.85
CA SER A 337 -3.04 -4.87 19.13
C SER A 337 -3.19 -5.36 20.56
N LEU A 338 -3.09 -4.45 21.54
CA LEU A 338 -3.26 -4.76 22.96
C LEU A 338 -4.63 -5.34 23.27
N ARG A 339 -5.70 -4.79 22.66
CA ARG A 339 -7.05 -5.33 22.80
C ARG A 339 -7.18 -6.74 22.23
N THR A 340 -6.52 -7.02 21.11
CA THR A 340 -6.52 -8.35 20.48
C THR A 340 -5.72 -9.33 21.34
N LEU A 341 -4.53 -8.94 21.80
CA LEU A 341 -3.69 -9.74 22.68
C LEU A 341 -4.40 -10.08 24.00
N LYS A 342 -5.02 -9.10 24.67
CA LYS A 342 -5.79 -9.34 25.89
C LYS A 342 -6.91 -10.38 25.68
N LYS A 343 -7.61 -10.32 24.54
CA LYS A 343 -8.63 -11.35 24.21
C LYS A 343 -8.04 -12.74 24.02
N ILE A 344 -6.85 -12.82 23.43
CA ILE A 344 -6.13 -14.09 23.22
C ILE A 344 -5.63 -14.65 24.56
N LEU A 345 -4.99 -13.82 25.40
CA LEU A 345 -4.47 -14.22 26.71
C LEU A 345 -5.58 -14.72 27.65
N ASN A 346 -6.71 -13.99 27.71
CA ASN A 346 -7.86 -14.42 28.50
C ASN A 346 -8.41 -15.79 28.06
N ILE A 347 -8.24 -16.16 26.78
CA ILE A 347 -8.66 -17.46 26.25
C ILE A 347 -7.70 -18.56 26.67
N THR A 348 -6.39 -18.31 26.57
CA THR A 348 -5.36 -19.29 26.93
C THR A 348 -5.44 -19.70 28.40
N GLU A 349 -5.83 -18.77 29.29
CA GLU A 349 -6.03 -19.05 30.72
C GLU A 349 -7.30 -19.87 30.99
N SER A 350 -8.31 -19.81 30.10
CA SER A 350 -9.67 -20.28 30.39
C SER A 350 -10.04 -21.65 29.80
N LYS A 351 -9.08 -22.45 29.28
CA LYS A 351 -9.34 -23.73 28.56
C LYS A 351 -10.43 -23.61 27.45
N ILE A 352 -10.55 -22.44 26.83
CA ILE A 352 -11.60 -22.16 25.84
C ILE A 352 -11.31 -22.89 24.51
N PRO A 353 -12.33 -23.34 23.75
CA PRO A 353 -12.13 -24.06 22.49
C PRO A 353 -11.33 -23.28 21.44
N ILE A 354 -10.50 -24.00 20.67
CA ILE A 354 -9.71 -23.46 19.53
C ILE A 354 -10.53 -22.60 18.56
N LYS A 355 -11.82 -22.92 18.39
CA LYS A 355 -12.75 -22.16 17.54
C LYS A 355 -12.93 -20.70 17.99
N THR A 356 -12.84 -20.42 19.28
CA THR A 356 -12.93 -19.04 19.79
C THR A 356 -11.69 -18.24 19.42
N LEU A 357 -10.49 -18.85 19.49
CA LEU A 357 -9.25 -18.24 19.03
C LEU A 357 -9.31 -17.93 17.53
N LEU A 358 -9.72 -18.91 16.72
CA LEU A 358 -9.87 -18.73 15.26
C LEU A 358 -10.86 -17.60 14.93
N LYS A 359 -11.98 -17.48 15.67
CA LYS A 359 -12.95 -16.40 15.49
C LYS A 359 -12.34 -15.02 15.77
N ILE A 360 -11.43 -14.90 16.75
CA ILE A 360 -10.72 -13.64 17.02
C ILE A 360 -9.72 -13.34 15.92
N LEU A 361 -8.90 -14.32 15.53
CA LEU A 361 -7.88 -14.14 14.49
C LEU A 361 -8.51 -13.81 13.13
N ARG A 362 -9.71 -14.34 12.85
CA ARG A 362 -10.49 -14.06 11.64
C ARG A 362 -11.35 -12.79 11.71
N ALA A 363 -11.23 -11.98 12.77
CA ALA A 363 -11.99 -10.74 12.84
C ALA A 363 -11.50 -9.71 11.80
N PRO A 364 -12.38 -8.96 11.11
CA PRO A 364 -11.97 -8.03 10.04
C PRO A 364 -10.92 -6.99 10.46
N MET A 365 -10.98 -6.49 11.70
CA MET A 365 -9.97 -5.54 12.19
C MET A 365 -8.64 -6.22 12.53
N VAL A 366 -8.64 -7.50 12.90
CA VAL A 366 -7.41 -8.29 13.06
C VAL A 366 -6.81 -8.59 11.69
N PHE A 367 -7.62 -8.83 10.66
CA PHE A 367 -7.19 -8.86 9.26
C PHE A 367 -6.51 -7.57 8.82
N THR A 368 -7.09 -6.43 9.17
CA THR A 368 -6.47 -5.14 8.85
C THR A 368 -5.13 -4.97 9.58
N LEU A 369 -5.04 -5.41 10.83
CA LEU A 369 -3.83 -5.35 11.64
C LEU A 369 -2.72 -6.27 11.09
N VAL A 370 -3.07 -7.51 10.74
CA VAL A 370 -2.15 -8.45 10.09
C VAL A 370 -1.66 -7.86 8.77
N SER A 371 -2.57 -7.30 7.96
CA SER A 371 -2.20 -6.68 6.68
C SER A 371 -1.24 -5.50 6.86
N TYR A 372 -1.48 -4.65 7.86
CA TYR A 372 -0.56 -3.56 8.24
C TYR A 372 0.82 -4.09 8.60
N PHE A 373 0.90 -5.07 9.50
CA PHE A 373 2.19 -5.62 9.93
C PHE A 373 2.91 -6.35 8.80
N SER A 374 2.22 -7.10 7.95
CA SER A 374 2.80 -7.76 6.78
C SER A 374 3.47 -6.80 5.80
N MET A 375 3.02 -5.54 5.75
CA MET A 375 3.61 -4.49 4.89
C MET A 375 4.73 -3.68 5.58
N TRP A 376 4.89 -3.82 6.90
CA TRP A 376 5.86 -3.05 7.67
C TRP A 376 6.97 -3.93 8.29
N ILE A 377 6.61 -4.99 9.02
CA ILE A 377 7.56 -5.75 9.86
C ILE A 377 8.60 -6.51 9.03
N VAL A 378 8.25 -6.87 7.80
CA VAL A 378 9.14 -7.54 6.85
C VAL A 378 10.40 -6.72 6.56
N TRP A 379 10.30 -5.39 6.63
CA TRP A 379 11.43 -4.48 6.37
C TRP A 379 12.43 -4.45 7.52
N THR A 380 12.09 -4.89 8.75
CA THR A 380 13.05 -4.88 9.87
C THR A 380 14.22 -5.84 9.66
N ASN A 381 14.10 -6.76 8.71
CA ASN A 381 15.13 -7.73 8.35
C ASN A 381 15.61 -7.55 6.91
N SER A 382 15.45 -6.35 6.32
CA SER A 382 15.98 -6.09 4.98
C SER A 382 17.51 -6.10 4.99
N PRO A 383 18.17 -6.81 4.06
CA PRO A 383 19.63 -6.86 3.97
C PRO A 383 20.25 -5.61 3.34
N ARG A 384 19.42 -4.67 2.85
CA ARG A 384 19.86 -3.50 2.08
C ARG A 384 19.35 -2.20 2.70
N ILE A 385 19.89 -1.10 2.19
CA ILE A 385 19.43 0.25 2.50
C ILE A 385 17.94 0.42 2.21
N MET A 386 17.25 1.16 3.08
CA MET A 386 15.83 1.42 3.00
C MET A 386 15.51 2.91 3.20
N PHE A 387 14.31 3.27 2.78
CA PHE A 387 13.82 4.64 2.72
C PHE A 387 12.34 4.68 3.10
N PHE A 388 11.87 5.84 3.53
CA PHE A 388 10.53 6.00 4.07
C PHE A 388 9.40 5.60 3.10
N TYR A 389 9.62 5.73 1.79
CA TYR A 389 8.63 5.32 0.80
C TYR A 389 8.31 3.81 0.81
N HIS A 390 9.15 2.95 1.39
CA HIS A 390 8.84 1.52 1.59
C HIS A 390 7.64 1.31 2.53
N TYR A 391 7.31 2.31 3.34
CA TYR A 391 6.16 2.30 4.24
C TYR A 391 4.83 2.59 3.54
N THR A 392 4.84 3.08 2.29
CA THR A 392 3.63 3.47 1.53
C THR A 392 2.53 2.40 1.52
N PRO A 393 2.82 1.09 1.30
CA PRO A 393 1.79 0.06 1.30
C PRO A 393 1.13 -0.18 2.67
N ALA A 394 1.74 0.26 3.78
CA ALA A 394 1.19 0.13 5.12
C ALA A 394 0.18 1.25 5.47
N ILE A 395 0.34 2.46 4.90
CA ILE A 395 -0.51 3.64 5.18
C ILE A 395 -2.02 3.40 4.95
N PRO A 396 -2.45 2.70 3.88
CA PRO A 396 -3.87 2.35 3.70
C PRO A 396 -4.48 1.63 4.91
N PHE A 397 -3.77 0.67 5.48
CA PHE A 397 -4.26 -0.11 6.62
C PHE A 397 -4.24 0.71 7.91
N LEU A 398 -3.22 1.53 8.11
CA LEU A 398 -3.17 2.51 9.19
C LEU A 398 -4.38 3.45 9.14
N SER A 399 -4.74 3.94 7.95
CA SER A 399 -5.89 4.83 7.72
C SER A 399 -7.22 4.16 8.11
N ILE A 400 -7.40 2.88 7.77
CA ILE A 400 -8.59 2.10 8.15
C ILE A 400 -8.65 1.89 9.67
N ILE A 401 -7.53 1.54 10.30
CA ILE A 401 -7.45 1.32 11.76
C ILE A 401 -7.72 2.61 12.53
N LEU A 402 -7.14 3.73 12.09
CA LEU A 402 -7.37 5.04 12.68
C LEU A 402 -8.85 5.45 12.55
N ALA A 403 -9.43 5.34 11.34
CA ALA A 403 -10.84 5.63 11.14
C ALA A 403 -11.75 4.78 12.03
N TYR A 404 -11.45 3.48 12.16
CA TYR A 404 -12.14 2.57 13.08
C TYR A 404 -12.12 3.05 14.54
N PHE A 405 -10.97 3.54 15.00
CA PHE A 405 -10.82 4.04 16.36
C PHE A 405 -11.57 5.37 16.56
N LEU A 406 -11.40 6.34 15.65
CA LEU A 406 -12.01 7.67 15.74
C LEU A 406 -13.54 7.62 15.70
N VAL A 407 -14.14 6.83 14.80
CA VAL A 407 -15.61 6.72 14.76
C VAL A 407 -16.14 6.03 16.02
N ARG A 408 -15.40 5.07 16.59
CA ARG A 408 -15.79 4.45 17.86
C ARG A 408 -15.72 5.43 19.02
N LEU A 409 -14.65 6.21 19.13
CA LEU A 409 -14.52 7.26 20.14
C LEU A 409 -15.61 8.32 19.99
N TYR A 410 -15.89 8.76 18.76
CA TYR A 410 -16.95 9.71 18.47
C TYR A 410 -18.31 9.22 19.00
N ARG A 411 -18.68 7.99 18.64
CA ARG A 411 -19.95 7.37 19.07
C ARG A 411 -20.02 7.12 20.57
N LEU A 412 -18.90 6.73 21.20
CA LEU A 412 -18.84 6.63 22.66
C LEU A 412 -19.09 7.99 23.32
N GLY A 413 -18.57 9.07 22.72
CA GLY A 413 -18.75 10.41 23.25
C GLY A 413 -20.13 11.00 23.06
N GLU A 414 -20.90 10.51 22.09
CA GLU A 414 -22.32 10.87 21.94
C GLU A 414 -23.20 10.27 23.04
N ILE A 415 -22.84 9.09 23.55
CA ILE A 415 -23.69 8.34 24.48
C ILE A 415 -23.25 8.54 25.93
N HIS A 416 -21.94 8.59 26.19
CA HIS A 416 -21.41 8.43 27.54
C HIS A 416 -20.34 9.48 27.94
N GLN A 417 -19.50 9.94 27.01
CA GLN A 417 -18.29 10.71 27.35
C GLN A 417 -17.99 11.84 26.35
N PRO A 418 -18.56 13.05 26.52
CA PRO A 418 -18.42 14.16 25.56
C PRO A 418 -16.98 14.45 25.12
N ALA A 419 -16.01 14.25 26.02
CA ALA A 419 -14.58 14.37 25.74
C ALA A 419 -14.11 13.45 24.59
N SER A 420 -14.61 12.21 24.47
CA SER A 420 -14.22 11.27 23.39
C SER A 420 -14.67 11.76 22.01
N LYS A 421 -15.82 12.45 21.95
CA LYS A 421 -16.30 13.10 20.72
C LYS A 421 -15.39 14.26 20.34
N ALA A 422 -15.05 15.12 21.30
CA ALA A 422 -14.15 16.25 21.10
C ALA A 422 -12.78 15.77 20.58
N ILE A 423 -12.18 14.75 21.20
CA ILE A 423 -10.89 14.17 20.76
C ILE A 423 -10.94 13.72 19.30
N SER A 424 -12.01 13.03 18.90
CA SER A 424 -12.14 12.52 17.54
C SER A 424 -12.22 13.64 16.51
N ILE A 425 -12.99 14.70 16.81
CA ILE A 425 -13.10 15.89 15.96
C ILE A 425 -11.77 16.63 15.90
N THR A 426 -11.10 16.81 17.04
CA THR A 426 -9.82 17.51 17.13
C THR A 426 -8.73 16.82 16.31
N ILE A 427 -8.62 15.49 16.37
CA ILE A 427 -7.62 14.76 15.57
C ILE A 427 -7.85 14.97 14.07
N VAL A 428 -9.10 14.88 13.60
CA VAL A 428 -9.44 15.12 12.18
C VAL A 428 -9.16 16.58 11.80
N GLY A 429 -9.54 17.54 12.65
CA GLY A 429 -9.30 18.96 12.41
C GLY A 429 -7.80 19.30 12.35
N LEU A 430 -7.00 18.76 13.27
CA LEU A 430 -5.54 18.92 13.26
C LEU A 430 -4.90 18.27 12.04
N ALA A 431 -5.38 17.11 11.60
CA ALA A 431 -4.87 16.46 10.39
C ALA A 431 -5.15 17.30 9.13
N ILE A 432 -6.33 17.92 9.02
CA ILE A 432 -6.67 18.85 7.94
C ILE A 432 -5.79 20.09 8.01
N LEU A 433 -5.64 20.70 9.19
CA LEU A 433 -4.77 21.87 9.37
C LEU A 433 -3.31 21.55 9.00
N TYR A 434 -2.80 20.41 9.43
CA TYR A 434 -1.47 19.92 9.07
C TYR A 434 -1.34 19.79 7.56
N PHE A 435 -2.32 19.19 6.88
CA PHE A 435 -2.31 19.07 5.43
C PHE A 435 -2.28 20.43 4.73
N LEU A 436 -3.09 21.39 5.17
CA LEU A 436 -3.12 22.74 4.59
C LEU A 436 -1.80 23.49 4.78
N ILE A 437 -1.10 23.27 5.91
CA ILE A 437 0.21 23.85 6.19
C ILE A 437 1.31 23.18 5.35
N PHE A 438 1.28 21.85 5.21
CA PHE A 438 2.35 21.07 4.57
C PHE A 438 2.15 20.84 3.06
N ILE A 439 0.99 21.18 2.48
CA ILE A 439 0.78 21.00 1.04
C ILE A 439 1.86 21.69 0.18
N PRO A 440 2.36 22.91 0.48
CA PRO A 440 3.44 23.50 -0.32
C PRO A 440 4.72 22.65 -0.28
N HIS A 441 5.02 22.00 0.86
CA HIS A 441 6.19 21.14 1.06
C HIS A 441 6.09 19.77 0.36
N TRP A 442 4.88 19.29 0.10
CA TRP A 442 4.70 18.06 -0.68
C TRP A 442 4.64 18.33 -2.18
N LEU A 443 4.30 19.57 -2.57
CA LEU A 443 4.15 19.96 -3.98
C LEU A 443 5.36 20.73 -4.52
N GLY A 444 6.36 21.05 -3.70
CA GLY A 444 7.50 21.86 -4.13
C GLY A 444 7.18 23.33 -4.35
N ILE A 445 6.10 23.85 -3.78
CA ILE A 445 5.68 25.25 -3.94
C ILE A 445 6.57 26.14 -3.04
N PRO A 446 7.30 27.11 -3.61
CA PRO A 446 8.20 27.96 -2.83
C PRO A 446 7.48 28.83 -1.81
N VAL A 447 7.92 28.75 -0.55
CA VAL A 447 7.46 29.60 0.56
C VAL A 447 8.63 30.34 1.19
N ARG A 448 8.38 31.30 2.09
CA ARG A 448 9.45 32.07 2.74
C ARG A 448 10.45 31.13 3.42
N ALA A 449 11.75 31.35 3.22
CA ALA A 449 12.79 30.47 3.79
C ALA A 449 12.69 30.31 5.32
N ALA A 450 12.38 31.40 6.04
CA ALA A 450 12.15 31.34 7.49
C ALA A 450 10.96 30.44 7.90
N PHE A 451 9.95 30.31 7.04
CA PHE A 451 8.83 29.39 7.27
C PHE A 451 9.26 27.93 7.07
N VAL A 452 10.08 27.65 6.06
CA VAL A 452 10.63 26.31 5.83
C VAL A 452 11.41 25.86 7.06
N GLU A 453 12.35 26.67 7.54
CA GLU A 453 13.16 26.33 8.73
C GLU A 453 12.33 26.19 10.01
N GLY A 454 11.35 27.09 10.23
CA GLY A 454 10.55 27.08 11.45
C GLY A 454 9.43 26.03 11.50
N VAL A 455 8.92 25.58 10.34
CA VAL A 455 7.74 24.71 10.26
C VAL A 455 8.06 23.35 9.65
N TYR A 456 8.68 23.33 8.47
CA TYR A 456 8.99 22.08 7.76
C TYR A 456 10.22 21.38 8.31
N PHE A 457 11.14 22.12 8.94
CA PHE A 457 12.30 21.59 9.62
C PHE A 457 12.29 21.88 11.12
N MET A 458 11.09 21.93 11.70
CA MET A 458 10.87 22.12 13.14
C MET A 458 11.62 21.07 13.99
N PHE A 459 11.75 19.85 13.49
CA PHE A 459 12.58 18.81 14.07
C PHE A 459 13.87 18.68 13.28
N ASP A 460 15.01 18.67 13.95
CA ASP A 460 16.32 18.52 13.28
C ASP A 460 16.42 17.21 12.49
N SER A 461 15.70 16.16 12.89
CA SER A 461 15.67 14.89 12.16
C SER A 461 14.91 14.96 10.83
N TRP A 462 14.21 16.07 10.54
CA TRP A 462 13.51 16.30 9.27
C TRP A 462 14.35 16.98 8.20
N LYS A 463 15.57 17.44 8.55
CA LYS A 463 16.48 18.11 7.63
C LYS A 463 17.14 17.13 6.65
#